data_AF-A0A970JTC9-F1
#
_entry.id   AF-A0A970JTC9-F1
#
_cell.length_a   1.000
_cell.length_b   1.000
_cell.length_c   1.000
_cell.angle_alpha   90.00
_cell.angle_beta   90.00
_cell.angle_gamma   90.00
#
_symmetry.space_group_name_H-M   'P 1'
#
loop_
_entity.id
_entity.type
_entity.pdbx_description
1 polymer ?
#
loop_
_entity_poly.entity_id
_entity_poly.type
_entity_poly.pdbx_seq_one_letter_code
_entity_poly.pdbx_strand_id
1 'polypeptide(L)'
;REQSAALAKERGPFPNYQGSIYEQQGLMLRNATVTTIAPTGTISIIAGCSSGIEPLFALAFTRNVLDNDKLVEVNPVFEEIMREHGLYSQELMQRVAETGSAADIEQIPAELRRILVTAHDISPKWHIAMQAAFQEFTDNAVSKTVNFPNDATREQIEEVYRLAYQLGCKGVTVYRSGSREGEVLTVGSKQTTEEKQSTQAKHRPRKRPAITRGQTERVKTGCGTLYVTVNEDDEGVCEVFTTIGKAGGCAAAFSEATARLISLALRSGVELEEVVRQLKGIRCPHPVWQNGRLILSCPDAIAMVLQRYLDEKKGITDTEHTDSLADKSSGTCPECGGQLMPESGCETCVECGFSRCG
;
A
#
# COMPACT_ATOMS: atom_id res chain seq x y z
N ARG A 1 24.42 20.24 19.65
CA ARG A 1 25.22 19.65 20.74
C ARG A 1 25.07 20.41 22.06
N GLU A 2 25.07 21.74 22.06
CA GLU A 2 24.86 22.58 23.27
C GLU A 2 23.64 22.17 24.12
N GLN A 3 22.49 21.94 23.49
CA GLN A 3 21.27 21.52 24.21
C GLN A 3 21.42 20.13 24.87
N SER A 4 22.13 19.20 24.23
CA SER A 4 22.45 17.90 24.82
C SER A 4 23.38 18.04 26.04
N ALA A 5 24.32 19.00 26.01
CA ALA A 5 25.18 19.31 27.16
C ALA A 5 24.39 19.97 28.31
N ALA A 6 23.46 20.87 28.00
CA ALA A 6 22.57 21.47 29.00
C ALA A 6 21.72 20.39 29.71
N LEU A 7 21.13 19.48 28.94
CA LEU A 7 20.37 18.35 29.48
C LEU A 7 21.24 17.39 30.32
N ALA A 8 22.52 17.23 29.97
CA ALA A 8 23.44 16.38 30.73
C ALA A 8 23.71 16.93 32.13
N LYS A 9 23.74 18.26 32.30
CA LYS A 9 23.90 18.89 33.62
C LYS A 9 22.71 18.63 34.54
N GLU A 10 21.50 18.60 33.97
CA GLU A 10 20.27 18.36 34.74
C GLU A 10 20.06 16.86 35.02
N ARG A 11 20.34 15.99 34.04
CA ARG A 11 19.88 14.58 34.05
C ARG A 11 21.02 13.55 34.06
N GLY A 12 22.26 14.01 34.06
CA GLY A 12 23.44 13.17 33.82
C GLY A 12 23.64 12.83 32.33
N PRO A 13 24.84 12.36 31.95
CA PRO A 13 25.16 11.99 30.57
C PRO A 13 24.38 10.73 30.12
N PHE A 14 24.51 10.35 28.84
CA PHE A 14 23.97 9.07 28.37
C PHE A 14 24.66 7.88 29.08
N PRO A 15 23.99 6.71 29.23
CA PRO A 15 24.52 5.60 30.05
C PRO A 15 25.92 5.11 29.66
N ASN A 16 26.22 5.01 28.35
CA ASN A 16 27.51 4.52 27.85
C ASN A 16 28.52 5.66 27.58
N TYR A 17 28.47 6.73 28.36
CA TYR A 17 29.38 7.87 28.19
C TYR A 17 30.84 7.50 28.49
N GLN A 18 31.07 6.71 29.54
CA GLN A 18 32.41 6.19 29.85
C GLN A 18 32.91 5.28 28.70
N GLY A 19 34.12 5.55 28.22
CA GLY A 19 34.74 4.89 27.07
C GLY A 19 34.34 5.49 25.71
N SER A 20 33.46 6.49 25.65
CA SER A 20 33.04 7.10 24.39
C SER A 20 34.04 8.14 23.86
N ILE A 21 33.93 8.47 22.57
CA ILE A 21 34.70 9.56 21.95
C ILE A 21 34.47 10.91 22.64
N TYR A 22 33.30 11.10 23.27
CA TYR A 22 32.96 12.35 23.94
C TYR A 22 33.61 12.48 25.31
N GLU A 23 33.82 11.36 26.02
CA GLU A 23 34.60 11.36 27.26
C GLU A 23 36.05 11.79 26.98
N GLN A 24 36.65 11.25 25.92
CA GLN A 24 38.01 11.62 25.48
C GLN A 24 38.13 13.11 25.11
N GLN A 25 37.03 13.71 24.64
CA GLN A 25 36.95 15.13 24.30
C GLN A 25 36.53 16.02 25.49
N GLY A 26 36.22 15.44 26.66
CA GLY A 26 35.71 16.18 27.82
C GLY A 26 34.30 16.77 27.61
N LEU A 27 33.53 16.25 26.65
CA LEU A 27 32.21 16.75 26.28
C LEU A 27 31.11 15.92 26.95
N MET A 28 30.61 16.37 28.10
CA MET A 28 29.50 15.71 28.78
C MET A 28 28.17 15.97 28.07
N LEU A 29 27.61 14.93 27.42
CA LEU A 29 26.39 15.01 26.60
C LEU A 29 25.30 14.07 27.10
N ARG A 30 24.03 14.46 26.94
CA ARG A 30 22.86 13.64 27.31
C ARG A 30 22.52 12.59 26.27
N ASN A 31 22.81 12.87 25.01
CA ASN A 31 22.50 12.04 23.86
C ASN A 31 23.81 11.61 23.18
N ALA A 32 23.93 10.33 22.84
CA ALA A 32 25.10 9.80 22.14
C ALA A 32 25.21 10.31 20.69
N THR A 33 24.07 10.55 20.03
CA THR A 33 23.98 11.22 18.72
C THR A 33 22.80 12.19 18.76
N VAL A 34 22.90 13.29 18.02
CA VAL A 34 21.87 14.34 17.98
C VAL A 34 21.39 14.68 16.58
N THR A 35 22.13 14.33 15.53
CA THR A 35 21.76 14.65 14.14
C THR A 35 21.64 13.42 13.25
N THR A 36 20.59 13.42 12.45
CA THR A 36 20.33 12.47 11.35
C THR A 36 19.46 13.18 10.32
N ILE A 37 19.68 12.91 9.03
CA ILE A 37 18.82 13.45 7.97
C ILE A 37 18.02 12.28 7.40
N ALA A 38 16.78 12.15 7.83
CA ALA A 38 15.86 11.10 7.38
C ALA A 38 15.03 11.57 6.17
N PRO A 39 14.41 10.65 5.41
CA PRO A 39 13.41 11.02 4.41
C PRO A 39 12.25 11.78 5.05
N THR A 40 11.82 12.87 4.43
CA THR A 40 10.73 13.72 4.94
C THR A 40 9.54 13.81 3.99
N GLY A 41 9.33 12.82 3.11
CA GLY A 41 8.32 12.86 2.04
C GLY A 41 6.95 13.39 2.51
N THR A 42 6.27 12.68 3.41
CA THR A 42 4.94 13.09 3.89
C THR A 42 4.94 14.39 4.68
N ILE A 43 5.92 14.60 5.58
CA ILE A 43 5.93 15.80 6.44
C ILE A 43 6.33 17.07 5.68
N SER A 44 7.11 16.95 4.60
CA SER A 44 7.46 18.06 3.72
C SER A 44 6.26 18.58 2.95
N ILE A 45 5.32 17.69 2.58
CA ILE A 45 4.04 18.08 1.97
C ILE A 45 3.19 18.88 2.98
N ILE A 46 3.11 18.42 4.23
CA ILE A 46 2.37 19.15 5.30
C ILE A 46 3.00 20.52 5.53
N ALA A 47 4.33 20.61 5.52
CA ALA A 47 5.07 21.85 5.73
C ALA A 47 5.15 22.74 4.47
N GLY A 48 4.72 22.25 3.31
CA GLY A 48 4.82 22.97 2.04
C GLY A 48 6.26 23.27 1.60
N CYS A 49 7.22 22.38 1.88
CA CYS A 49 8.64 22.57 1.58
C CYS A 49 9.27 21.38 0.85
N SER A 50 10.53 21.51 0.42
CA SER A 50 11.29 20.42 -0.18
C SER A 50 11.59 19.31 0.84
N SER A 51 11.76 18.08 0.36
CA SER A 51 12.03 16.94 1.23
C SER A 51 13.51 16.86 1.63
N GLY A 52 13.83 17.18 2.89
CA GLY A 52 15.16 17.06 3.45
C GLY A 52 16.17 17.97 2.75
N ILE A 53 17.23 17.38 2.20
CA ILE A 53 18.26 18.09 1.41
C ILE A 53 18.16 17.77 -0.09
N GLU A 54 16.99 17.34 -0.55
CA GLU A 54 16.76 17.02 -1.95
C GLU A 54 16.50 18.30 -2.77
N PRO A 55 17.11 18.41 -3.98
CA PRO A 55 16.62 19.31 -5.01
C PRO A 55 15.16 19.00 -5.32
N LEU A 56 14.45 19.98 -5.88
CA LEU A 56 13.11 19.74 -6.41
C LEU A 56 13.18 18.65 -7.48
N PHE A 57 12.29 17.67 -7.39
CA PHE A 57 12.19 16.63 -8.40
C PHE A 57 11.66 17.19 -9.73
N ALA A 58 10.69 18.10 -9.65
CA ALA A 58 10.13 18.83 -10.78
C ALA A 58 9.64 20.22 -10.33
N LEU A 59 9.72 21.21 -11.22
CA LEU A 59 9.17 22.55 -11.02
C LEU A 59 7.67 22.61 -11.28
N ALA A 60 7.18 21.77 -12.18
CA ALA A 60 5.77 21.56 -12.44
C ALA A 60 5.55 20.09 -12.83
N PHE A 61 4.38 19.54 -12.54
CA PHE A 61 4.00 18.19 -12.93
C PHE A 61 2.51 18.13 -13.25
N THR A 62 2.14 17.18 -14.11
CA THR A 62 0.73 16.98 -14.47
C THR A 62 0.12 15.94 -13.54
N ARG A 63 -0.95 16.32 -12.83
CA ARG A 63 -1.77 15.41 -12.05
C ARG A 63 -3.04 15.10 -12.82
N ASN A 64 -3.33 13.81 -13.00
CA ASN A 64 -4.61 13.39 -13.57
C ASN A 64 -5.71 13.57 -12.52
N VAL A 65 -6.64 14.48 -12.78
CA VAL A 65 -7.82 14.73 -11.95
C VAL A 65 -8.96 13.81 -12.44
N LEU A 66 -10.08 13.80 -11.72
CA LEU A 66 -11.30 13.11 -12.14
C LEU A 66 -11.70 13.56 -13.56
N ASP A 67 -12.33 12.67 -14.33
CA ASP A 67 -12.84 12.93 -15.68
C ASP A 67 -11.83 13.14 -16.82
N ASN A 68 -10.60 12.62 -16.71
CA ASN A 68 -9.51 12.74 -17.70
C ASN A 68 -8.96 14.16 -17.89
N ASP A 69 -9.35 15.11 -17.04
CA ASP A 69 -8.72 16.43 -17.02
C ASP A 69 -7.31 16.37 -16.42
N LYS A 70 -6.39 17.02 -17.11
CA LYS A 70 -5.00 17.20 -16.69
C LYS A 70 -4.88 18.52 -15.96
N LEU A 71 -4.60 18.48 -14.66
CA LEU A 71 -4.27 19.67 -13.90
C LEU A 71 -2.75 19.78 -13.79
N VAL A 72 -2.20 20.91 -14.24
CA VAL A 72 -0.79 21.23 -14.03
C VAL A 72 -0.63 21.78 -12.62
N GLU A 73 0.10 21.07 -11.79
CA GLU A 73 0.49 21.50 -10.45
C GLU A 73 1.89 22.10 -10.53
N VAL A 74 2.04 23.35 -10.10
CA VAL A 74 3.27 24.13 -10.22
C VAL A 74 3.84 24.40 -8.84
N ASN A 75 5.15 24.32 -8.69
CA ASN A 75 5.82 24.74 -7.46
C ASN A 75 5.52 26.23 -7.19
N PRO A 76 5.01 26.59 -5.98
CA PRO A 76 4.58 27.96 -5.71
C PRO A 76 5.66 29.02 -5.89
N VAL A 77 6.90 28.70 -5.50
CA VAL A 77 8.05 29.63 -5.63
C VAL A 77 8.41 29.81 -7.11
N PHE A 78 8.38 28.73 -7.89
CA PHE A 78 8.60 28.83 -9.34
C PHE A 78 7.51 29.67 -10.02
N GLU A 79 6.23 29.46 -9.69
CA GLU A 79 5.13 30.26 -10.21
C GLU A 79 5.28 31.75 -9.87
N GLU A 80 5.63 32.07 -8.62
CA GLU A 80 5.88 33.45 -8.17
C GLU A 80 6.99 34.11 -8.99
N ILE A 81 8.14 33.45 -9.14
CA ILE A 81 9.27 33.96 -9.95
C ILE A 81 8.84 34.21 -11.40
N MET A 82 8.08 33.30 -12.01
CA MET A 82 7.59 33.48 -13.38
C MET A 82 6.62 34.65 -13.50
N ARG A 83 5.77 34.89 -12.49
CA ARG A 83 4.83 36.02 -12.47
C ARG A 83 5.57 37.35 -12.32
N GLU A 84 6.54 37.44 -11.41
CA GLU A 84 7.34 38.64 -11.18
C GLU A 84 8.13 39.08 -12.42
N HIS A 85 8.61 38.12 -13.20
CA HIS A 85 9.35 38.40 -14.44
C HIS A 85 8.43 38.57 -15.66
N GLY A 86 7.10 38.52 -15.49
CA GLY A 86 6.14 38.65 -16.58
C GLY A 86 6.16 37.49 -17.59
N LEU A 87 6.69 36.32 -17.19
CA LEU A 87 6.84 35.13 -18.03
C LEU A 87 5.72 34.11 -17.83
N TYR A 88 4.92 34.23 -16.76
CA TYR A 88 3.89 33.26 -16.44
C TYR A 88 2.83 33.14 -17.55
N SER A 89 2.66 31.92 -18.07
CA SER A 89 1.53 31.53 -18.91
C SER A 89 1.18 30.07 -18.65
N GLN A 90 -0.09 29.70 -18.83
CA GLN A 90 -0.50 28.29 -18.69
C GLN A 90 0.26 27.38 -19.67
N GLU A 91 0.52 27.84 -20.89
CA GLU A 91 1.29 27.11 -21.89
C GLU A 91 2.74 26.87 -21.45
N LEU A 92 3.40 27.88 -20.85
CA LEU A 92 4.74 27.73 -20.31
C LEU A 92 4.75 26.72 -19.16
N MET A 93 3.77 26.79 -18.24
CA MET A 93 3.67 25.86 -17.12
C MET A 93 3.43 24.42 -17.61
N GLN A 94 2.62 24.25 -18.65
CA GLN A 94 2.39 22.96 -19.31
C GLN A 94 3.71 22.40 -19.88
N ARG A 95 4.49 23.22 -20.59
CA ARG A 95 5.79 22.82 -21.15
C ARG A 95 6.81 22.43 -20.09
N VAL A 96 6.84 23.16 -18.98
CA VAL A 96 7.67 22.80 -17.81
C VAL A 96 7.18 21.47 -17.24
N ALA A 97 5.87 21.25 -17.11
CA ALA A 97 5.31 20.00 -16.60
C ALA A 97 5.58 18.77 -17.50
N GLU A 98 5.79 18.98 -18.80
CA GLU A 98 6.19 17.93 -19.75
C GLU A 98 7.64 17.47 -19.60
N THR A 99 8.51 18.23 -18.94
CA THR A 99 9.92 17.87 -18.77
C THR A 99 10.35 17.92 -17.31
N GLY A 100 9.49 18.41 -16.43
CA GLY A 100 9.76 18.67 -15.02
C GLY A 100 10.74 19.81 -14.77
N SER A 101 11.45 20.27 -15.79
CA SER A 101 12.61 21.16 -15.71
C SER A 101 12.41 22.42 -16.55
N ALA A 102 13.09 23.49 -16.16
CA ALA A 102 13.18 24.73 -16.94
C ALA A 102 14.44 24.79 -17.82
N ALA A 103 15.37 23.84 -17.70
CA ALA A 103 16.72 23.92 -18.28
C ALA A 103 16.72 24.14 -19.80
N ASP A 104 15.82 23.47 -20.53
CA ASP A 104 15.76 23.50 -21.99
C ASP A 104 14.71 24.49 -22.55
N ILE A 105 14.12 25.33 -21.70
CA ILE A 105 13.07 26.25 -22.12
C ILE A 105 13.66 27.63 -22.40
N GLU A 106 13.97 27.91 -23.68
CA GLU A 106 14.61 29.17 -24.12
C GLU A 106 13.82 30.44 -23.77
N GLN A 107 12.51 30.33 -23.60
CA GLN A 107 11.63 31.44 -23.16
C GLN A 107 11.97 31.91 -21.74
N ILE A 108 12.60 31.06 -20.93
CA ILE A 108 13.07 31.41 -19.58
C ILE A 108 14.53 31.89 -19.70
N PRO A 109 14.85 33.12 -19.22
CA PRO A 109 16.21 33.65 -19.24
C PRO A 109 17.24 32.72 -18.60
N ALA A 110 18.46 32.73 -19.15
CA ALA A 110 19.51 31.80 -18.74
C ALA A 110 19.89 31.95 -17.25
N GLU A 111 19.81 33.16 -16.71
CA GLU A 111 20.04 33.44 -15.30
C GLU A 111 19.02 32.73 -14.39
N LEU A 112 17.75 32.66 -14.80
CA LEU A 112 16.70 31.96 -14.06
C LEU A 112 16.84 30.45 -14.20
N ARG A 113 17.11 29.96 -15.43
CA ARG A 113 17.33 28.53 -15.68
C ARG A 113 18.48 27.95 -14.86
N ARG A 114 19.52 28.74 -14.60
CA ARG A 114 20.66 28.33 -13.77
C ARG A 114 20.28 28.10 -12.29
N ILE A 115 19.26 28.79 -11.79
CA ILE A 115 18.82 28.72 -10.39
C ILE A 115 17.72 27.67 -10.24
N LEU A 116 16.82 27.59 -11.22
CA LEU A 116 15.65 26.72 -11.25
C LEU A 116 15.99 25.33 -11.78
N VAL A 117 17.02 24.71 -11.21
CA VAL A 117 17.45 23.35 -11.55
C VAL A 117 16.72 22.31 -10.69
N THR A 118 16.43 21.17 -11.29
CA THR A 118 15.81 20.01 -10.66
C THR A 118 16.82 18.90 -10.40
N ALA A 119 16.38 17.86 -9.69
CA ALA A 119 17.19 16.70 -9.39
C ALA A 119 17.74 15.96 -10.64
N HIS A 120 17.10 16.12 -11.81
CA HIS A 120 17.58 15.52 -13.06
C HIS A 120 18.56 16.40 -13.82
N ASP A 121 18.57 17.71 -13.55
CA ASP A 121 19.50 18.66 -14.17
C ASP A 121 20.87 18.66 -13.47
N ILE A 122 20.94 18.13 -12.24
CA ILE A 122 22.15 18.11 -11.42
C ILE A 122 22.94 16.82 -11.68
N SER A 123 24.23 16.96 -11.98
CA SER A 123 25.07 15.79 -12.22
C SER A 123 25.22 14.91 -10.96
N PRO A 124 25.35 13.58 -11.11
CA PRO A 124 25.47 12.67 -9.96
C PRO A 124 26.61 13.02 -8.99
N LYS A 125 27.72 13.57 -9.51
CA LYS A 125 28.84 14.07 -8.71
C LYS A 125 28.42 15.19 -7.76
N TRP A 126 27.58 16.13 -8.21
CA TRP A 126 27.09 17.23 -7.39
C TRP A 126 26.08 16.75 -6.33
N HIS A 127 25.27 15.73 -6.63
CA HIS A 127 24.42 15.09 -5.61
C HIS A 127 25.27 14.54 -4.45
N ILE A 128 26.38 13.86 -4.75
CA ILE A 128 27.29 13.33 -3.74
C ILE A 128 28.03 14.44 -2.99
N ALA A 129 28.51 15.47 -3.69
CA ALA A 129 29.17 16.60 -3.03
C ALA A 129 28.23 17.31 -2.04
N MET A 130 26.96 17.49 -2.43
CA MET A 130 25.91 18.01 -1.54
C MET A 130 25.72 17.10 -0.33
N GLN A 131 25.59 15.78 -0.54
CA GLN A 131 25.44 14.84 0.57
C GLN A 131 26.63 14.88 1.54
N ALA A 132 27.85 14.92 1.01
CA ALA A 132 29.07 14.95 1.81
C ALA A 132 29.14 16.19 2.70
N ALA A 133 28.78 17.37 2.16
CA ALA A 133 28.74 18.62 2.90
C ALA A 133 27.82 18.55 4.13
N PHE A 134 26.65 17.90 4.01
CA PHE A 134 25.75 17.67 5.16
C PHE A 134 26.23 16.53 6.06
N GLN A 135 26.88 15.51 5.50
CA GLN A 135 27.36 14.36 6.25
C GLN A 135 28.43 14.74 7.28
N GLU A 136 29.29 15.73 6.98
CA GLU A 136 30.32 16.25 7.88
C GLU A 136 29.77 16.69 9.25
N PHE A 137 28.56 17.25 9.26
CA PHE A 137 27.90 17.75 10.47
C PHE A 137 26.79 16.82 11.00
N THR A 138 26.68 15.61 10.44
CA THR A 138 25.65 14.63 10.80
C THR A 138 26.26 13.44 11.54
N ASP A 139 25.81 13.20 12.79
CA ASP A 139 26.34 12.13 13.63
C ASP A 139 25.99 10.74 13.07
N ASN A 140 24.75 10.56 12.59
CA ASN A 140 24.31 9.35 11.87
C ASN A 140 24.48 9.53 10.35
N ALA A 141 23.59 8.97 9.54
CA ALA A 141 23.64 9.03 8.09
C ALA A 141 22.74 10.13 7.51
N VAL A 142 22.98 10.44 6.24
CA VAL A 142 22.16 11.35 5.42
C VAL A 142 21.40 10.54 4.38
N SER A 143 20.07 10.61 4.41
CA SER A 143 19.21 10.01 3.39
C SER A 143 18.99 11.02 2.27
N LYS A 144 19.72 10.80 1.18
CA LYS A 144 19.65 11.59 -0.05
C LYS A 144 19.79 10.67 -1.26
N THR A 145 19.02 10.96 -2.30
CA THR A 145 18.98 10.22 -3.56
C THR A 145 19.89 10.88 -4.60
N VAL A 146 20.69 10.05 -5.26
CA VAL A 146 21.42 10.39 -6.48
C VAL A 146 20.58 9.90 -7.65
N ASN A 147 19.99 10.83 -8.41
CA ASN A 147 19.17 10.50 -9.56
C ASN A 147 20.05 10.33 -10.80
N PHE A 148 19.76 9.31 -11.59
CA PHE A 148 20.43 8.98 -12.83
C PHE A 148 19.42 8.85 -13.97
N PRO A 149 19.79 9.28 -15.19
CA PRO A 149 18.98 9.03 -16.38
C PRO A 149 18.89 7.53 -16.69
N ASN A 150 17.91 7.16 -17.53
CA ASN A 150 17.67 5.76 -17.86
C ASN A 150 18.86 5.11 -18.59
N ASP A 151 19.65 5.85 -19.35
CA ASP A 151 20.82 5.34 -20.08
C ASP A 151 22.10 5.23 -19.23
N ALA A 152 22.04 5.57 -17.94
CA ALA A 152 23.20 5.53 -17.07
C ALA A 152 23.85 4.13 -17.01
N THR A 153 25.18 4.08 -17.16
CA THR A 153 25.96 2.84 -17.19
C THR A 153 26.34 2.36 -15.79
N ARG A 154 26.80 1.11 -15.70
CA ARG A 154 27.26 0.53 -14.42
C ARG A 154 28.48 1.27 -13.89
N GLU A 155 29.38 1.67 -14.76
CA GLU A 155 30.61 2.38 -14.45
C GLU A 155 30.30 3.76 -13.85
N GLN A 156 29.34 4.49 -14.43
CA GLN A 156 28.89 5.79 -13.90
C GLN A 156 28.27 5.67 -12.50
N ILE A 157 27.53 4.59 -12.25
CA ILE A 157 26.96 4.29 -10.93
C ILE A 157 28.08 3.93 -9.93
N GLU A 158 29.05 3.12 -10.37
CA GLU A 158 30.21 2.75 -9.55
C GLU A 158 31.04 3.98 -9.13
N GLU A 159 31.27 4.91 -10.05
CA GLU A 159 31.99 6.16 -9.77
C GLU A 159 31.35 6.96 -8.63
N VAL A 160 30.01 6.99 -8.57
CA VAL A 160 29.28 7.67 -7.48
C VAL A 160 29.50 6.99 -6.13
N TYR A 161 29.47 5.66 -6.08
CA TYR A 161 29.77 4.94 -4.83
C TYR A 161 31.22 5.15 -4.39
N ARG A 162 32.18 5.10 -5.33
CA ARG A 162 33.60 5.38 -5.05
C ARG A 162 33.80 6.81 -4.55
N LEU A 163 33.18 7.79 -5.20
CA LEU A 163 33.26 9.19 -4.79
C LEU A 163 32.65 9.40 -3.39
N ALA A 164 31.50 8.80 -3.11
CA ALA A 164 30.86 8.91 -1.81
C ALA A 164 31.74 8.33 -0.70
N TYR A 165 32.37 7.18 -0.95
CA TYR A 165 33.35 6.60 -0.03
C TYR A 165 34.55 7.52 0.19
N GLN A 166 35.12 8.08 -0.88
CA GLN A 166 36.25 9.03 -0.80
C GLN A 166 35.91 10.29 0.00
N LEU A 167 34.68 10.77 -0.08
CA LEU A 167 34.20 11.95 0.64
C LEU A 167 33.64 11.64 2.04
N GLY A 168 33.73 10.39 2.51
CA GLY A 168 33.29 10.02 3.85
C GLY A 168 31.77 9.93 4.05
N CYS A 169 31.00 9.79 2.97
CA CYS A 169 29.57 9.50 3.06
C CYS A 169 29.33 8.14 3.72
N LYS A 170 28.43 8.08 4.70
CA LYS A 170 28.14 6.83 5.46
C LYS A 170 27.17 5.88 4.73
N GLY A 171 26.52 6.37 3.68
CA GLY A 171 25.61 5.61 2.83
C GLY A 171 25.29 6.39 1.57
N VAL A 172 24.72 5.73 0.56
CA VAL A 172 24.28 6.37 -0.69
C VAL A 172 23.01 5.66 -1.16
N THR A 173 22.03 6.44 -1.61
CA THR A 173 20.87 5.92 -2.34
C THR A 173 20.99 6.34 -3.80
N VAL A 174 20.95 5.37 -4.70
CA VAL A 174 20.96 5.61 -6.16
C VAL A 174 19.58 5.26 -6.71
N TYR A 175 19.07 6.14 -7.57
CA TYR A 175 17.87 5.88 -8.35
C TYR A 175 18.15 6.13 -9.82
N ARG A 176 17.99 5.10 -10.66
CA ARG A 176 18.09 5.18 -12.12
C ARG A 176 16.69 5.19 -12.70
N SER A 177 16.34 6.20 -13.48
CA SER A 177 15.02 6.31 -14.12
C SER A 177 14.65 5.03 -14.87
N GLY A 178 13.42 4.56 -14.73
CA GLY A 178 12.94 3.30 -15.34
C GLY A 178 13.49 2.02 -14.71
N SER A 179 14.14 2.08 -13.55
CA SER A 179 14.59 0.88 -12.81
C SER A 179 13.51 0.20 -11.96
N ARG A 180 12.35 0.84 -11.75
CA ARG A 180 11.20 0.30 -11.03
C ARG A 180 9.93 0.47 -11.87
N GLU A 181 9.08 -0.55 -11.87
CA GLU A 181 7.74 -0.46 -12.48
C GLU A 181 6.83 0.39 -11.57
N GLY A 182 6.21 1.44 -12.13
CA GLY A 182 5.28 2.33 -11.42
C GLY A 182 5.96 3.49 -10.67
N GLU A 183 6.54 4.44 -11.40
CA GLU A 183 7.07 5.69 -10.84
C GLU A 183 5.92 6.57 -10.31
N VAL A 184 5.98 6.95 -9.02
CA VAL A 184 4.95 7.78 -8.36
C VAL A 184 4.98 9.23 -8.85
N LEU A 185 6.13 9.69 -9.35
CA LEU A 185 6.33 11.00 -9.96
C LEU A 185 6.83 10.80 -11.39
N THR A 186 5.92 10.84 -12.36
CA THR A 186 6.29 10.77 -13.77
C THR A 186 6.59 12.18 -14.27
N VAL A 187 7.86 12.45 -14.54
CA VAL A 187 8.28 13.65 -15.27
C VAL A 187 8.07 13.39 -16.74
N GLY A 188 7.19 14.18 -17.35
CA GLY A 188 6.96 14.17 -18.78
C GLY A 188 6.03 13.10 -19.30
N SER A 189 4.84 13.55 -19.72
CA SER A 189 3.95 12.78 -20.58
C SER A 189 4.42 12.79 -22.04
N LYS A 190 5.68 12.45 -22.31
CA LYS A 190 6.06 11.97 -23.64
C LYS A 190 5.99 10.45 -23.61
N GLN A 191 4.75 9.97 -23.74
CA GLN A 191 4.52 8.63 -24.25
C GLN A 191 5.07 8.60 -25.68
N THR A 192 6.35 8.23 -25.82
CA THR A 192 6.81 7.62 -27.06
C THR A 192 5.88 6.45 -27.34
N THR A 193 5.22 6.56 -28.48
CA THR A 193 4.22 5.64 -28.99
C THR A 193 4.91 4.35 -29.40
N GLU A 194 5.34 3.56 -28.42
CA GLU A 194 5.63 2.15 -28.60
C GLU A 194 4.78 1.39 -27.59
N GLU A 195 3.80 0.68 -28.15
CA GLU A 195 2.85 -0.16 -27.46
C GLU A 195 3.56 -1.20 -26.59
N LYS A 196 3.71 -0.89 -25.30
CA LYS A 196 3.72 -1.92 -24.26
C LYS A 196 2.58 -1.59 -23.30
N GLN A 197 1.46 -2.26 -23.52
CA GLN A 197 0.35 -2.34 -22.58
C GLN A 197 0.87 -2.91 -21.25
N SER A 198 1.28 -2.04 -20.33
CA SER A 198 1.18 -2.31 -18.90
C SER A 198 0.12 -1.37 -18.34
N THR A 199 -1.13 -1.77 -18.56
CA THR A 199 -2.26 -1.21 -17.83
C THR A 199 -2.07 -1.52 -16.34
N GLN A 200 -1.45 -0.62 -15.57
CA GLN A 200 -1.86 -0.47 -14.18
C GLN A 200 -3.29 0.07 -14.21
N ALA A 201 -4.23 -0.83 -14.45
CA ALA A 201 -5.65 -0.55 -14.36
C ALA A 201 -5.88 -0.02 -12.95
N LYS A 202 -6.32 1.23 -12.82
CA LYS A 202 -7.08 1.65 -11.64
C LYS A 202 -8.10 0.54 -11.42
N HIS A 203 -8.00 -0.23 -10.32
CA HIS A 203 -8.91 -1.34 -9.99
C HIS A 203 -10.33 -0.78 -9.81
N ARG A 204 -10.99 -0.50 -10.92
CA ARG A 204 -12.39 -0.17 -11.02
C ARG A 204 -13.08 -1.44 -11.43
N PRO A 205 -14.24 -1.77 -10.83
CA PRO A 205 -14.98 -2.94 -11.24
C PRO A 205 -15.32 -2.81 -12.73
N ARG A 206 -14.99 -3.83 -13.51
CA ARG A 206 -15.40 -3.95 -14.91
C ARG A 206 -16.93 -3.83 -15.02
N LYS A 207 -17.40 -3.28 -16.15
CA LYS A 207 -18.82 -3.06 -16.38
C LYS A 207 -19.52 -4.41 -16.49
N ARG A 208 -20.55 -4.59 -15.66
CA ARG A 208 -21.40 -5.78 -15.71
C ARG A 208 -22.23 -5.76 -17.01
N PRO A 209 -22.25 -6.84 -17.82
CA PRO A 209 -23.09 -6.92 -18.99
C PRO A 209 -24.58 -6.99 -18.63
N ALA A 210 -25.45 -6.76 -19.62
CA ALA A 210 -26.90 -6.84 -19.42
C ALA A 210 -27.37 -8.27 -19.12
N ILE A 211 -26.69 -9.28 -19.67
CA ILE A 211 -27.00 -10.70 -19.50
C ILE A 211 -25.77 -11.41 -18.97
N THR A 212 -25.95 -12.21 -17.92
CA THR A 212 -24.94 -13.08 -17.33
C THR A 212 -25.49 -14.52 -17.32
N ARG A 213 -24.62 -15.52 -17.29
CA ARG A 213 -25.00 -16.93 -17.15
C ARG A 213 -24.51 -17.44 -15.80
N GLY A 214 -25.21 -18.38 -15.19
CA GLY A 214 -24.84 -18.81 -13.85
C GLY A 214 -25.72 -19.91 -13.29
N GLN A 215 -25.38 -20.34 -12.08
CA GLN A 215 -26.13 -21.35 -11.35
C GLN A 215 -26.48 -20.85 -9.95
N THR A 216 -27.60 -21.35 -9.43
CA THR A 216 -28.01 -21.08 -8.04
C THR A 216 -27.97 -22.38 -7.25
N GLU A 217 -27.17 -22.40 -6.19
CA GLU A 217 -27.09 -23.51 -5.27
C GLU A 217 -27.84 -23.19 -3.98
N ARG A 218 -28.52 -24.20 -3.42
CA ARG A 218 -29.26 -24.11 -2.18
C ARG A 218 -28.50 -24.77 -1.04
N VAL A 219 -28.14 -23.98 -0.04
CA VAL A 219 -27.39 -24.41 1.16
C VAL A 219 -28.20 -24.15 2.42
N LYS A 220 -28.23 -25.13 3.33
CA LYS A 220 -28.86 -25.02 4.64
C LYS A 220 -27.85 -24.43 5.62
N THR A 221 -28.18 -23.30 6.23
CA THR A 221 -27.35 -22.63 7.24
C THR A 221 -28.11 -22.50 8.57
N GLY A 222 -27.41 -22.13 9.64
CA GLY A 222 -28.05 -21.86 10.93
C GLY A 222 -29.05 -20.70 10.90
N CYS A 223 -28.89 -19.78 9.96
CA CYS A 223 -29.79 -18.63 9.79
C CYS A 223 -30.96 -18.89 8.83
N GLY A 224 -31.09 -20.12 8.31
CA GLY A 224 -32.10 -20.51 7.33
C GLY A 224 -31.50 -21.04 6.03
N THR A 225 -32.37 -21.23 5.03
CA THR A 225 -31.96 -21.71 3.71
C THR A 225 -31.35 -20.56 2.92
N LEU A 226 -30.05 -20.64 2.65
CA LEU A 226 -29.29 -19.71 1.81
C LEU A 226 -29.31 -20.20 0.36
N TYR A 227 -29.66 -19.30 -0.55
CA TYR A 227 -29.52 -19.49 -1.99
C TYR A 227 -28.33 -18.65 -2.43
N VAL A 228 -27.32 -19.27 -3.04
CA VAL A 228 -26.13 -18.59 -3.55
C VAL A 228 -26.15 -18.72 -5.07
N THR A 229 -26.26 -17.58 -5.75
CA THR A 229 -26.22 -17.51 -7.21
C THR A 229 -24.85 -17.03 -7.63
N VAL A 230 -24.17 -17.79 -8.49
CA VAL A 230 -22.86 -17.46 -9.05
C VAL A 230 -23.03 -17.22 -10.54
N ASN A 231 -22.72 -16.01 -10.98
CA ASN A 231 -22.89 -15.53 -12.35
C ASN A 231 -21.54 -15.17 -12.97
N GLU A 232 -21.42 -15.49 -14.25
CA GLU A 232 -20.27 -15.25 -15.10
C GLU A 232 -20.65 -14.52 -16.39
N ASP A 233 -19.64 -13.91 -16.98
CA ASP A 233 -19.65 -13.39 -18.34
C ASP A 233 -18.42 -13.92 -19.11
N ASP A 234 -18.13 -13.32 -20.27
CA ASP A 234 -17.07 -13.78 -21.17
C ASP A 234 -15.65 -13.71 -20.57
N GLU A 235 -15.44 -12.95 -19.48
CA GLU A 235 -14.15 -12.87 -18.78
C GLU A 235 -14.11 -13.70 -17.48
N GLY A 236 -15.20 -14.39 -17.13
CA GLY A 236 -15.29 -15.25 -15.94
C GLY A 236 -16.29 -14.76 -14.90
N VAL A 237 -16.15 -15.23 -13.66
CA VAL A 237 -17.12 -14.96 -12.59
C VAL A 237 -17.11 -13.47 -12.26
N CYS A 238 -18.27 -12.84 -12.35
CA CYS A 238 -18.42 -11.40 -12.21
C CYS A 238 -19.40 -10.99 -11.10
N GLU A 239 -20.23 -11.93 -10.62
CA GLU A 239 -21.31 -11.59 -9.72
C GLU A 239 -21.74 -12.78 -8.86
N VAL A 240 -22.00 -12.47 -7.59
CA VAL A 240 -22.52 -13.38 -6.59
C VAL A 240 -23.72 -12.72 -5.92
N PHE A 241 -24.85 -13.42 -5.89
CA PHE A 241 -26.01 -13.03 -5.09
C PHE A 241 -26.30 -14.04 -4.01
N THR A 242 -26.87 -13.55 -2.92
CA THR A 242 -27.36 -14.39 -1.85
C THR A 242 -28.75 -13.99 -1.42
N THR A 243 -29.62 -14.97 -1.26
CA THR A 243 -30.96 -14.78 -0.66
C THR A 243 -31.14 -15.77 0.47
N ILE A 244 -31.58 -15.33 1.65
CA ILE A 244 -31.98 -16.24 2.72
C ILE A 244 -33.50 -16.37 2.73
N GLY A 245 -34.01 -17.58 2.54
CA GLY A 245 -35.44 -17.86 2.54
C GLY A 245 -36.05 -17.78 3.93
N LYS A 246 -37.13 -16.98 4.07
CA LYS A 246 -37.95 -16.83 5.29
C LYS A 246 -37.23 -16.29 6.53
N ALA A 247 -36.01 -15.75 6.39
CA ALA A 247 -35.33 -15.03 7.45
C ALA A 247 -35.19 -13.54 7.07
N GLY A 248 -35.91 -12.67 7.78
CA GLY A 248 -35.64 -11.24 7.79
C GLY A 248 -34.60 -10.89 8.86
N GLY A 249 -33.93 -9.74 8.73
CA GLY A 249 -33.02 -9.20 9.76
C GLY A 249 -31.54 -9.21 9.38
N CYS A 250 -30.66 -9.20 10.40
CA CYS A 250 -29.22 -9.00 10.24
C CYS A 250 -28.55 -10.03 9.32
N ALA A 251 -28.94 -11.30 9.39
CA ALA A 251 -28.34 -12.35 8.57
C ALA A 251 -28.56 -12.13 7.06
N ALA A 252 -29.75 -11.67 6.67
CA ALA A 252 -30.05 -11.35 5.28
C ALA A 252 -29.25 -10.11 4.82
N ALA A 253 -29.23 -9.05 5.63
CA ALA A 253 -28.50 -7.82 5.32
C ALA A 253 -26.98 -8.06 5.17
N PHE A 254 -26.36 -8.80 6.10
CA PHE A 254 -24.93 -9.09 6.04
C PHE A 254 -24.58 -10.08 4.93
N SER A 255 -25.43 -11.06 4.63
CA SER A 255 -25.20 -11.96 3.50
C SER A 255 -25.27 -11.20 2.18
N GLU A 256 -26.26 -10.34 2.00
CA GLU A 256 -26.36 -9.49 0.81
C GLU A 256 -25.16 -8.54 0.68
N ALA A 257 -24.76 -7.88 1.77
CA ALA A 257 -23.57 -7.02 1.78
C ALA A 257 -22.31 -7.79 1.39
N THR A 258 -22.14 -9.00 1.93
CA THR A 258 -21.02 -9.89 1.60
C THR A 258 -21.03 -10.24 0.11
N ALA A 259 -22.16 -10.66 -0.44
CA ALA A 259 -22.31 -10.99 -1.86
C ALA A 259 -22.02 -9.80 -2.80
N ARG A 260 -22.45 -8.60 -2.42
CA ARG A 260 -22.15 -7.35 -3.14
C ARG A 260 -20.66 -7.03 -3.14
N LEU A 261 -19.98 -7.20 -1.99
CA LEU A 261 -18.54 -6.97 -1.88
C LEU A 261 -17.74 -8.00 -2.67
N ILE A 262 -18.15 -9.28 -2.67
CA ILE A 262 -17.57 -10.31 -3.51
C ILE A 262 -17.70 -9.93 -4.99
N SER A 263 -18.90 -9.55 -5.43
CA SER A 263 -19.16 -9.12 -6.82
C SER A 263 -18.31 -7.91 -7.23
N LEU A 264 -18.06 -6.98 -6.29
CA LEU A 264 -17.19 -5.84 -6.51
C LEU A 264 -15.72 -6.28 -6.65
N ALA A 265 -15.26 -7.16 -5.75
CA ALA A 265 -13.88 -7.67 -5.74
C ALA A 265 -13.56 -8.43 -7.03
N LEU A 266 -14.43 -9.36 -7.44
CA LEU A 266 -14.26 -10.15 -8.66
C LEU A 266 -14.18 -9.26 -9.90
N ARG A 267 -15.08 -8.27 -10.02
CA ARG A 267 -15.03 -7.32 -11.15
C ARG A 267 -13.83 -6.39 -11.10
N SER A 268 -13.18 -6.25 -9.94
CA SER A 268 -11.98 -5.42 -9.77
C SER A 268 -10.68 -6.21 -9.99
N GLY A 269 -10.77 -7.48 -10.41
CA GLY A 269 -9.61 -8.32 -10.73
C GLY A 269 -9.08 -9.13 -9.55
N VAL A 270 -9.86 -9.31 -8.48
CA VAL A 270 -9.51 -10.27 -7.41
C VAL A 270 -9.86 -11.69 -7.88
N GLU A 271 -8.88 -12.58 -7.82
CA GLU A 271 -9.06 -14.00 -8.15
C GLU A 271 -10.10 -14.68 -7.25
N LEU A 272 -10.93 -15.56 -7.83
CA LEU A 272 -12.02 -16.21 -7.10
C LEU A 272 -11.50 -17.09 -5.95
N GLU A 273 -10.37 -17.76 -6.13
CA GLU A 273 -9.67 -18.56 -5.12
C GLU A 273 -9.29 -17.73 -3.89
N GLU A 274 -8.89 -16.46 -4.07
CA GLU A 274 -8.58 -15.56 -2.96
C GLU A 274 -9.82 -15.23 -2.14
N VAL A 275 -10.94 -14.96 -2.81
CA VAL A 275 -12.23 -14.73 -2.14
C VAL A 275 -12.66 -15.95 -1.33
N VAL A 276 -12.57 -17.15 -1.92
CA VAL A 276 -12.91 -18.41 -1.22
C VAL A 276 -12.05 -18.57 0.05
N ARG A 277 -10.74 -18.32 -0.05
CA ARG A 277 -9.82 -18.44 1.08
C ARG A 277 -10.17 -17.51 2.23
N GLN A 278 -10.64 -16.29 1.95
CA GLN A 278 -11.04 -15.34 2.99
C GLN A 278 -12.34 -15.73 3.70
N LEU A 279 -13.26 -16.42 3.01
CA LEU A 279 -14.59 -16.73 3.53
C LEU A 279 -14.66 -18.12 4.19
N LYS A 280 -13.87 -19.08 3.71
CA LYS A 280 -13.85 -20.46 4.22
C LYS A 280 -13.42 -20.47 5.69
N GLY A 281 -14.18 -21.18 6.52
CA GLY A 281 -13.87 -21.35 7.95
C GLY A 281 -14.49 -20.30 8.87
N ILE A 282 -15.12 -19.24 8.34
CA ILE A 282 -15.82 -18.26 9.18
C ILE A 282 -16.96 -18.96 9.93
N ARG A 283 -17.02 -18.78 11.25
CA ARG A 283 -17.95 -19.49 12.13
C ARG A 283 -18.97 -18.53 12.74
N CYS A 284 -20.23 -18.96 12.80
CA CYS A 284 -21.25 -18.33 13.62
C CYS A 284 -21.71 -19.30 14.74
N PRO A 285 -22.51 -18.85 15.73
CA PRO A 285 -22.95 -19.70 16.83
C PRO A 285 -23.85 -20.89 16.44
N HIS A 286 -24.32 -20.93 15.19
CA HIS A 286 -25.31 -21.90 14.71
C HIS A 286 -24.79 -22.72 13.50
N PRO A 287 -23.74 -23.55 13.66
CA PRO A 287 -23.27 -24.41 12.59
C PRO A 287 -24.29 -25.53 12.29
N VAL A 288 -24.42 -25.91 11.02
CA VAL A 288 -25.41 -26.91 10.57
C VAL A 288 -24.75 -27.95 9.68
N TRP A 289 -25.07 -29.23 9.90
CA TRP A 289 -24.67 -30.32 9.02
C TRP A 289 -25.58 -30.39 7.79
N GLN A 290 -24.97 -30.48 6.61
CA GLN A 290 -25.67 -30.73 5.35
C GLN A 290 -24.82 -31.63 4.44
N ASN A 291 -25.42 -32.70 3.92
CA ASN A 291 -24.80 -33.62 2.95
C ASN A 291 -23.38 -34.09 3.36
N GLY A 292 -23.21 -34.51 4.62
CA GLY A 292 -21.93 -35.01 5.12
C GLY A 292 -20.87 -33.93 5.39
N ARG A 293 -21.20 -32.63 5.25
CA ARG A 293 -20.31 -31.50 5.55
C ARG A 293 -20.91 -30.59 6.62
N LEU A 294 -20.05 -30.09 7.50
CA LEU A 294 -20.43 -29.08 8.49
C LEU A 294 -20.32 -27.68 7.88
N ILE A 295 -21.43 -26.95 7.84
CA ILE A 295 -21.50 -25.56 7.40
C ILE A 295 -21.37 -24.66 8.64
N LEU A 296 -20.33 -23.82 8.67
CA LEU A 296 -19.99 -23.06 9.87
C LEU A 296 -20.73 -21.73 10.01
N SER A 297 -21.09 -21.11 8.88
CA SER A 297 -21.80 -19.82 8.82
C SER A 297 -22.34 -19.54 7.40
N CYS A 298 -23.04 -18.41 7.22
CA CYS A 298 -23.44 -17.96 5.87
C CYS A 298 -22.23 -17.62 4.97
N PRO A 299 -21.19 -16.88 5.42
CA PRO A 299 -19.97 -16.70 4.64
C PRO A 299 -19.26 -18.00 4.24
N ASP A 300 -19.15 -18.96 5.16
CA ASP A 300 -18.56 -20.28 4.88
C ASP A 300 -19.39 -21.08 3.86
N ALA A 301 -20.72 -20.97 3.93
CA ALA A 301 -21.61 -21.53 2.92
C ALA A 301 -21.38 -20.92 1.52
N ILE A 302 -21.18 -19.60 1.43
CA ILE A 302 -20.84 -18.93 0.15
C ILE A 302 -19.50 -19.47 -0.36
N ALA A 303 -18.48 -19.55 0.50
CA ALA A 303 -17.16 -20.08 0.14
C ALA A 303 -17.25 -21.50 -0.43
N MET A 304 -18.07 -22.36 0.17
CA MET A 304 -18.30 -23.72 -0.29
C MET A 304 -18.89 -23.74 -1.71
N VAL A 305 -19.91 -22.93 -1.99
CA VAL A 305 -20.55 -22.88 -3.33
C VAL A 305 -19.55 -22.37 -4.37
N LEU A 306 -18.79 -21.31 -4.04
CA LEU A 306 -17.77 -20.77 -4.93
C LEU A 306 -16.64 -21.78 -5.21
N GLN A 307 -16.22 -22.54 -4.20
CA GLN A 307 -15.23 -23.60 -4.37
C GLN A 307 -15.75 -24.71 -5.28
N ARG A 308 -16.98 -25.20 -5.07
CA ARG A 308 -17.59 -26.21 -5.95
C ARG A 308 -17.68 -25.73 -7.39
N TYR A 309 -18.08 -24.47 -7.58
CA TYR A 309 -18.14 -23.86 -8.92
C TYR A 309 -16.76 -23.83 -9.61
N LEU A 310 -15.69 -23.58 -8.85
CA LEU A 310 -14.31 -23.67 -9.35
C LEU A 310 -13.92 -25.12 -9.71
N ASP A 311 -14.25 -26.07 -8.84
CA ASP A 311 -13.88 -27.48 -9.00
C ASP A 311 -14.60 -28.10 -10.22
N GLU A 312 -15.90 -27.79 -10.39
CA GLU A 312 -16.70 -28.17 -11.57
C GLU A 312 -16.07 -27.64 -12.86
N LYS A 313 -15.65 -26.37 -12.88
CA LYS A 313 -14.96 -25.76 -14.04
C LYS A 313 -13.61 -26.39 -14.35
N LYS A 314 -12.90 -26.88 -13.33
CA LYS A 314 -11.62 -27.59 -13.48
C LYS A 314 -11.82 -29.06 -13.88
N GLY A 315 -13.07 -29.52 -14.05
CA GLY A 315 -13.38 -30.90 -14.37
C GLY A 315 -13.11 -31.87 -13.21
N ILE A 316 -13.02 -31.35 -11.98
CA ILE A 316 -12.81 -32.13 -10.77
C ILE A 316 -14.19 -32.57 -10.29
N THR A 317 -14.61 -33.78 -10.67
CA THR A 317 -15.83 -34.40 -10.13
C THR A 317 -15.51 -35.05 -8.79
N ASP A 318 -16.22 -34.61 -7.73
CA ASP A 318 -16.19 -35.10 -6.34
C ASP A 318 -15.43 -36.43 -6.13
N THR A 319 -14.15 -36.33 -5.80
CA THR A 319 -13.50 -37.33 -4.94
C THR A 319 -13.59 -36.81 -3.53
N GLU A 320 -14.28 -37.58 -2.68
CA GLU A 320 -14.48 -37.39 -1.25
C GLU A 320 -13.44 -36.48 -0.59
N HIS A 321 -13.77 -35.19 -0.44
CA HIS A 321 -13.12 -34.33 0.53
C HIS A 321 -13.57 -34.78 1.92
N THR A 322 -12.97 -35.87 2.39
CA THR A 322 -12.88 -36.20 3.81
C THR A 322 -12.00 -35.12 4.43
N ASP A 323 -12.61 -34.00 4.85
CA ASP A 323 -11.97 -33.14 5.84
C ASP A 323 -11.75 -34.03 7.06
N SER A 324 -10.50 -34.45 7.23
CA SER A 324 -9.97 -35.09 8.42
C SER A 324 -9.90 -34.07 9.55
N LEU A 325 -11.05 -33.50 9.91
CA LEU A 325 -11.32 -33.07 11.26
C LEU A 325 -11.89 -34.27 12.00
N ALA A 326 -10.99 -35.24 12.21
CA ALA A 326 -11.19 -36.29 13.18
C ALA A 326 -11.54 -35.63 14.52
N ASP A 327 -12.77 -35.91 14.94
CA ASP A 327 -13.10 -36.24 16.30
C ASP A 327 -12.82 -35.16 17.36
N LYS A 328 -13.82 -34.30 17.58
CA LYS A 328 -14.08 -33.62 18.87
C LYS A 328 -15.51 -33.06 18.86
N SER A 329 -16.49 -33.95 18.71
CA SER A 329 -17.86 -33.66 19.14
C SER A 329 -17.94 -33.88 20.64
N SER A 330 -18.12 -32.78 21.38
CA SER A 330 -18.73 -32.65 22.71
C SER A 330 -17.88 -31.79 23.64
N GLY A 331 -18.49 -30.74 24.18
CA GLY A 331 -17.95 -30.07 25.36
C GLY A 331 -17.21 -28.76 25.18
N THR A 332 -17.42 -27.92 24.17
CA THR A 332 -16.73 -26.59 24.10
C THR A 332 -17.73 -25.42 24.11
N CYS A 333 -17.50 -24.46 25.00
CA CYS A 333 -18.34 -23.31 25.28
C CYS A 333 -18.25 -22.30 24.12
N PRO A 334 -19.38 -21.85 23.57
CA PRO A 334 -19.39 -20.94 22.43
C PRO A 334 -18.98 -19.50 22.78
N GLU A 335 -19.00 -19.11 24.06
CA GLU A 335 -18.65 -17.75 24.47
C GLU A 335 -17.16 -17.57 24.79
N CYS A 336 -16.56 -18.52 25.51
CA CYS A 336 -15.16 -18.41 25.97
C CYS A 336 -14.23 -19.51 25.43
N GLY A 337 -14.76 -20.54 24.76
CA GLY A 337 -13.97 -21.69 24.32
C GLY A 337 -13.61 -22.70 25.42
N GLY A 338 -14.08 -22.48 26.65
CA GLY A 338 -13.92 -23.40 27.79
C GLY A 338 -14.72 -24.70 27.66
N GLN A 339 -14.62 -25.62 28.62
CA GLN A 339 -15.34 -26.90 28.53
C GLN A 339 -16.81 -26.78 28.98
N LEU A 340 -17.74 -27.38 28.24
CA LEU A 340 -19.15 -27.55 28.65
C LEU A 340 -19.28 -28.86 29.44
N MET A 341 -19.94 -28.78 30.60
CA MET A 341 -20.23 -29.92 31.46
C MET A 341 -21.73 -30.15 31.60
N PRO A 342 -22.19 -31.41 31.62
CA PRO A 342 -23.60 -31.70 31.83
C PRO A 342 -23.99 -31.43 33.29
N GLU A 343 -24.96 -30.54 33.50
CA GLU A 343 -25.51 -30.19 34.81
C GLU A 343 -27.04 -30.07 34.73
N SER A 344 -27.77 -30.74 35.63
CA SER A 344 -29.24 -30.68 35.72
C SER A 344 -29.99 -30.94 34.40
N GLY A 345 -29.44 -31.81 33.52
CA GLY A 345 -30.05 -32.14 32.23
C GLY A 345 -29.77 -31.14 31.10
N CYS A 346 -28.86 -30.18 31.32
CA CYS A 346 -28.37 -29.24 30.31
C CYS A 346 -26.83 -29.25 30.24
N GLU A 347 -26.22 -28.53 29.28
CA GLU A 347 -24.77 -28.31 29.19
C GLU A 347 -24.43 -26.87 29.64
N THR A 348 -23.59 -26.73 30.66
CA THR A 348 -23.20 -25.45 31.25
C THR A 348 -21.68 -25.28 31.24
N CYS A 349 -21.20 -24.08 30.95
CA CYS A 349 -19.78 -23.73 31.03
C CYS A 349 -19.43 -23.23 32.43
N VAL A 350 -18.49 -23.93 33.08
CA VAL A 350 -17.99 -23.53 34.41
C VAL A 350 -17.13 -22.27 34.39
N GLU A 351 -16.59 -21.86 33.24
CA GLU A 351 -15.70 -20.71 33.16
C GLU A 351 -16.45 -19.37 33.01
N CYS A 352 -17.53 -19.33 32.21
CA CYS A 352 -18.28 -18.10 31.96
C CYS A 352 -19.75 -18.14 32.38
N GLY A 353 -20.25 -19.29 32.82
CA GLY A 353 -21.65 -19.46 33.24
C GLY A 353 -22.66 -19.67 32.11
N PHE A 354 -22.20 -19.74 30.85
CA PHE A 354 -23.06 -20.02 29.69
C PHE A 354 -23.81 -21.34 29.86
N SER A 355 -25.15 -21.35 29.74
CA SER A 355 -25.96 -22.57 29.70
C SER A 355 -26.69 -22.70 28.38
N ARG A 356 -26.76 -23.93 27.85
CA ARG A 356 -27.39 -24.21 26.55
C ARG A 356 -28.92 -24.10 26.59
N CYS A 357 -29.52 -24.05 27.77
CA CYS A 357 -30.96 -24.13 27.98
C CYS A 357 -31.56 -22.92 28.71
N GLY A 358 -30.76 -21.89 29.02
CA GLY A 358 -31.23 -20.68 29.71
C GLY A 358 -30.12 -19.67 29.95
#